data_AF-A0A069DQU3-F1
#
_entry.id   AF-A0A069DQU3-F1
#
_cell.length_a   1.000
_cell.length_b   1.000
_cell.length_c   1.000
_cell.angle_alpha   90.00
_cell.angle_beta   90.00
_cell.angle_gamma   90.00
#
_symmetry.space_group_name_H-M   'P 1'
#
loop_
_entity.id
_entity.type
_entity.pdbx_description
1 polymer ?
#
loop_
_entity_poly.entity_id
_entity_poly.type
_entity_poly.pdbx_seq_one_letter_code
_entity_poly.pdbx_strand_id
1 'polypeptide(L)'
;SQPVKSTINHMQEKINVILDKSLLNPDADQKEHARIFEEVANTIKDDINIIQDVIKALFEPLNTDKNASITSEVVHHVYFAPLKQNIITLIRFTLKDVEKELGNRIKAGFEEGINFRLTECCKEAITKLHYLTTLHNPYDMLDCIVHIIKLLAATKFEQKHCTSVGADDLLPRLCQLVVSSSLPSICAEAAFMETFMPSTRALGEDGYAVTMLQSAIAHLANTPV
;
A
#
# COMPACT_ATOMS: atom_id res chain seq x y z
N SER A 1 -2.27 -16.36 -30.21
CA SER A 1 -2.42 -15.24 -29.25
C SER A 1 -2.69 -15.84 -27.88
N GLN A 2 -1.95 -15.46 -26.85
CA GLN A 2 -1.61 -16.33 -25.71
C GLN A 2 -2.79 -16.67 -24.77
N PRO A 3 -3.09 -17.96 -24.51
CA PRO A 3 -4.24 -18.38 -23.70
C PRO A 3 -4.20 -17.82 -22.26
N VAL A 4 -3.02 -17.72 -21.66
CA VAL A 4 -2.83 -17.16 -20.30
C VAL A 4 -3.30 -15.71 -20.22
N LYS A 5 -2.94 -14.88 -21.22
CA LYS A 5 -3.36 -13.47 -21.27
C LYS A 5 -4.88 -13.34 -21.42
N SER A 6 -5.51 -14.19 -22.22
CA SER A 6 -6.97 -14.19 -22.37
C SER A 6 -7.68 -14.57 -21.07
N THR A 7 -7.13 -15.52 -20.32
CA THR A 7 -7.66 -15.91 -19.00
C THR A 7 -7.54 -14.77 -18.00
N ILE A 8 -6.39 -14.11 -17.93
CA ILE A 8 -6.18 -12.95 -17.05
C ILE A 8 -7.17 -11.84 -17.38
N ASN A 9 -7.33 -11.50 -18.66
CA ASN A 9 -8.30 -10.47 -19.06
C ASN A 9 -9.73 -10.82 -18.64
N HIS A 10 -10.12 -12.10 -18.75
CA HIS A 10 -11.45 -12.55 -18.34
C HIS A 10 -11.64 -12.49 -16.81
N MET A 11 -10.60 -12.81 -16.03
CA MET A 11 -10.58 -12.66 -14.57
C MET A 11 -10.70 -11.18 -14.17
N GLN A 12 -9.91 -10.30 -14.78
CA GLN A 12 -9.96 -8.86 -14.56
C GLN A 12 -11.33 -8.25 -14.90
N GLU A 13 -11.96 -8.68 -16.00
CA GLU A 13 -13.30 -8.22 -16.39
C GLU A 13 -14.35 -8.56 -15.33
N LYS A 14 -14.30 -9.77 -14.76
CA LYS A 14 -15.22 -10.15 -13.68
C LYS A 14 -15.07 -9.24 -12.46
N ILE A 15 -13.84 -8.96 -12.07
CA ILE A 15 -13.55 -8.04 -10.96
C ILE A 15 -14.06 -6.64 -11.27
N ASN A 16 -13.81 -6.12 -12.48
CA ASN A 16 -14.31 -4.81 -12.89
C ASN A 16 -15.84 -4.71 -12.83
N VAL A 17 -16.57 -5.74 -13.25
CA VAL A 17 -18.04 -5.75 -13.15
C VAL A 17 -18.53 -5.65 -11.70
N ILE A 18 -17.82 -6.26 -10.76
CA ILE A 18 -18.13 -6.17 -9.32
C ILE A 18 -17.79 -4.76 -8.80
N LEU A 19 -16.59 -4.25 -9.15
CA LEU A 19 -16.13 -2.92 -8.76
C LEU A 19 -17.08 -1.84 -9.29
N ASP A 20 -17.39 -1.82 -10.58
CA ASP A 20 -18.23 -0.80 -11.22
C ASP A 20 -19.60 -0.69 -10.54
N LYS A 21 -20.23 -1.83 -10.20
CA LYS A 21 -21.51 -1.83 -9.47
C LYS A 21 -21.38 -1.15 -8.11
N SER A 22 -20.30 -1.41 -7.38
CA SER A 22 -20.06 -0.76 -6.10
C SER A 22 -19.70 0.72 -6.24
N LEU A 23 -18.95 1.08 -7.29
CA LEU A 23 -18.51 2.45 -7.54
C LEU A 23 -19.66 3.37 -7.96
N LEU A 24 -20.73 2.80 -8.55
CA LEU A 24 -21.96 3.52 -8.88
C LEU A 24 -22.84 3.85 -7.67
N ASN A 25 -22.57 3.29 -6.49
CA ASN A 25 -23.31 3.56 -5.26
C ASN A 25 -22.38 4.04 -4.12
N PRO A 26 -21.80 5.25 -4.22
CA PRO A 26 -20.84 5.77 -3.24
C PRO A 26 -21.47 6.09 -1.87
N ASP A 27 -22.79 6.22 -1.82
CA ASP A 27 -23.54 6.53 -0.60
C ASP A 27 -23.94 5.27 0.18
N ALA A 28 -23.54 4.08 -0.29
CA ALA A 28 -23.79 2.83 0.41
C ALA A 28 -23.09 2.80 1.78
N ASP A 29 -23.54 1.87 2.64
CA ASP A 29 -22.97 1.72 3.97
C ASP A 29 -21.50 1.28 3.89
N GLN A 30 -20.65 1.78 4.80
CA GLN A 30 -19.24 1.36 4.86
C GLN A 30 -19.08 -0.15 4.98
N LYS A 31 -19.99 -0.82 5.72
CA LYS A 31 -19.92 -2.27 5.89
C LYS A 31 -20.28 -3.01 4.61
N GLU A 32 -21.09 -2.42 3.75
CA GLU A 32 -21.38 -2.96 2.42
C GLU A 32 -20.15 -2.89 1.53
N HIS A 33 -19.51 -1.72 1.45
CA HIS A 33 -18.24 -1.57 0.73
C HIS A 33 -17.13 -2.48 1.28
N ALA A 34 -17.05 -2.65 2.60
CA ALA A 34 -16.10 -3.56 3.23
C ALA A 34 -16.31 -5.02 2.82
N ARG A 35 -17.57 -5.48 2.77
CA ARG A 35 -17.92 -6.84 2.32
C ARG A 35 -17.57 -7.05 0.84
N ILE A 36 -17.89 -6.08 -0.01
CA ILE A 36 -17.56 -6.14 -1.44
C ILE A 36 -16.03 -6.16 -1.62
N PHE A 37 -15.31 -5.35 -0.85
CA PHE A 37 -13.85 -5.33 -0.89
C PHE A 37 -13.26 -6.68 -0.47
N GLU A 38 -13.78 -7.31 0.58
CA GLU A 38 -13.35 -8.65 1.01
C GLU A 38 -13.61 -9.71 -0.08
N GLU A 39 -14.78 -9.68 -0.72
CA GLU A 39 -15.11 -10.57 -1.85
C GLU A 39 -14.15 -10.39 -3.03
N VAL A 40 -13.91 -9.13 -3.43
CA VAL A 40 -12.96 -8.79 -4.49
C VAL A 40 -11.56 -9.24 -4.12
N ALA A 41 -11.10 -8.97 -2.89
CA ALA A 41 -9.76 -9.32 -2.44
C ALA A 41 -9.52 -10.83 -2.45
N ASN A 42 -10.49 -11.62 -1.98
CA ASN A 42 -10.41 -13.08 -1.99
C ASN A 42 -10.39 -13.63 -3.41
N THR A 43 -11.27 -13.12 -4.28
CA THR A 43 -11.32 -13.55 -5.69
C THR A 43 -10.00 -13.26 -6.41
N ILE A 44 -9.41 -12.07 -6.19
CA ILE A 44 -8.12 -11.70 -6.77
C ILE A 44 -6.99 -12.63 -6.28
N LYS A 45 -6.96 -12.93 -4.98
CA LYS A 45 -5.96 -13.85 -4.41
C LYS A 45 -6.06 -15.24 -5.04
N ASP A 46 -7.27 -15.76 -5.18
CA ASP A 46 -7.52 -17.05 -5.82
C ASP A 46 -7.11 -17.03 -7.30
N ASP A 47 -7.47 -15.99 -8.05
CA ASP A 47 -7.07 -15.83 -9.45
C ASP A 47 -5.55 -15.81 -9.61
N ILE A 48 -4.85 -15.02 -8.78
CA ILE A 48 -3.38 -14.94 -8.80
C ILE A 48 -2.75 -16.31 -8.50
N ASN A 49 -3.26 -17.03 -7.49
CA ASN A 49 -2.77 -18.37 -7.16
C ASN A 49 -2.95 -19.33 -8.34
N ILE A 50 -4.13 -19.34 -8.97
CA ILE A 50 -4.41 -20.16 -10.16
C ILE A 50 -3.44 -19.81 -11.30
N ILE A 51 -3.22 -18.53 -11.58
CA ILE A 51 -2.30 -18.08 -12.65
C ILE A 51 -0.88 -18.55 -12.35
N GLN A 52 -0.41 -18.41 -11.11
CA GLN A 52 0.92 -18.84 -10.72
C GLN A 52 1.10 -20.35 -10.85
N ASP A 53 0.13 -21.15 -10.42
CA ASP A 53 0.19 -22.61 -10.52
C ASP A 53 0.18 -23.08 -11.97
N VAL A 54 -0.64 -22.45 -12.83
CA VAL A 54 -0.63 -22.72 -14.27
C VAL A 54 0.72 -22.37 -14.89
N ILE A 55 1.32 -21.22 -14.55
CA ILE A 55 2.63 -20.84 -15.08
C ILE A 55 3.72 -21.82 -14.62
N LYS A 56 3.73 -22.22 -13.35
CA LYS A 56 4.67 -23.22 -12.82
C LYS A 56 4.51 -24.57 -13.52
N ALA A 57 3.28 -25.01 -13.77
CA ALA A 57 3.00 -26.28 -14.44
C ALA A 57 3.40 -26.26 -15.93
N LEU A 58 3.23 -25.11 -16.60
CA LEU A 58 3.60 -24.95 -18.02
C LEU A 58 5.11 -24.80 -18.22
N PHE A 59 5.84 -24.32 -17.21
CA PHE A 59 7.26 -24.02 -17.30
C PHE A 59 8.01 -24.53 -16.06
N GLU A 60 8.38 -25.81 -16.09
CA GLU A 60 9.18 -26.47 -15.04
C GLU A 60 10.42 -25.66 -14.58
N PRO A 61 11.18 -24.96 -15.45
CA PRO A 61 12.31 -24.13 -15.02
C PRO A 61 11.94 -22.94 -14.12
N LEU A 62 10.67 -22.54 -14.07
CA LEU A 62 10.19 -21.47 -13.19
C LEU A 62 9.94 -21.95 -11.75
N ASN A 63 10.00 -23.26 -11.50
CA ASN A 63 9.76 -23.85 -10.17
C ASN A 63 10.97 -23.76 -9.21
N THR A 64 11.90 -22.83 -9.45
CA THR A 64 12.95 -22.49 -8.48
C THR A 64 12.48 -21.30 -7.63
N ASP A 65 12.91 -21.20 -6.37
CA ASP A 65 12.48 -20.13 -5.47
C ASP A 65 12.66 -18.72 -6.08
N LYS A 66 13.80 -18.51 -6.75
CA LYS A 66 14.11 -17.23 -7.43
C LYS A 66 13.13 -16.96 -8.57
N ASN A 67 12.89 -17.93 -9.43
CA ASN A 67 12.02 -17.73 -10.59
C ASN A 67 10.55 -17.66 -10.20
N ALA A 68 10.15 -18.36 -9.13
CA ALA A 68 8.81 -18.27 -8.56
C ALA A 68 8.55 -16.85 -8.01
N SER A 69 9.53 -16.22 -7.35
CA SER A 69 9.43 -14.84 -6.88
C SER A 69 9.25 -13.86 -8.05
N ILE A 70 10.10 -13.95 -9.09
CA ILE A 70 10.01 -13.09 -10.28
C ILE A 70 8.66 -13.30 -11.00
N THR A 71 8.23 -14.56 -11.11
CA THR A 71 6.93 -14.90 -11.73
C THR A 71 5.78 -14.27 -10.96
N SER A 72 5.79 -14.38 -9.63
CA SER A 72 4.77 -13.78 -8.77
C SER A 72 4.70 -12.26 -8.99
N GLU A 73 5.84 -11.57 -8.99
CA GLU A 73 5.92 -10.14 -9.24
C GLU A 73 5.32 -9.73 -10.59
N VAL A 74 5.70 -10.43 -11.67
CA VAL A 74 5.16 -10.17 -13.02
C VAL A 74 3.65 -10.42 -13.09
N VAL A 75 3.15 -11.48 -12.44
CA VAL A 75 1.70 -11.76 -12.38
C VAL A 75 0.97 -10.63 -11.67
N HIS A 76 1.46 -10.15 -10.52
CA HIS A 76 0.85 -9.03 -9.81
C HIS A 76 0.88 -7.75 -10.64
N HIS A 77 2.00 -7.44 -11.29
CA HIS A 77 2.11 -6.29 -12.17
C HIS A 77 1.05 -6.31 -13.27
N VAL A 78 0.93 -7.41 -14.01
CA VAL A 78 -0.06 -7.54 -15.09
C VAL A 78 -1.48 -7.53 -14.56
N TYR A 79 -1.74 -8.19 -13.42
CA TYR A 79 -3.08 -8.35 -12.87
C TYR A 79 -3.64 -7.03 -12.32
N PHE A 80 -2.85 -6.26 -11.56
CA PHE A 80 -3.33 -5.04 -10.92
C PHE A 80 -3.30 -3.79 -11.80
N ALA A 81 -2.51 -3.77 -12.88
CA ALA A 81 -2.39 -2.60 -13.77
C ALA A 81 -3.73 -1.95 -14.17
N PRO A 82 -4.77 -2.70 -14.60
CA PRO A 82 -6.07 -2.10 -14.94
C PRO A 82 -7.03 -1.95 -13.75
N LEU A 83 -6.78 -2.63 -12.62
CA LEU A 83 -7.73 -2.71 -11.50
C LEU A 83 -7.42 -1.77 -10.35
N LYS A 84 -6.14 -1.39 -10.17
CA LYS A 84 -5.66 -0.72 -8.95
C LYS A 84 -6.47 0.52 -8.57
N GLN A 85 -6.77 1.40 -9.52
CA GLN A 85 -7.49 2.65 -9.23
C GLN A 85 -8.93 2.41 -8.76
N ASN A 86 -9.63 1.42 -9.34
CA ASN A 86 -10.98 1.05 -8.94
C ASN A 86 -10.98 0.41 -7.54
N ILE A 87 -9.99 -0.45 -7.26
CA ILE A 87 -9.79 -1.05 -5.93
C ILE A 87 -9.50 0.03 -4.88
N ILE A 88 -8.59 0.96 -5.16
CA ILE A 88 -8.29 2.08 -4.26
C ILE A 88 -9.54 2.90 -3.97
N THR A 89 -10.36 3.18 -4.99
CA THR A 89 -11.61 3.93 -4.80
C THR A 89 -12.58 3.19 -3.87
N LEU A 90 -12.73 1.87 -4.04
CA LEU A 90 -13.54 1.04 -3.16
C LEU A 90 -13.00 1.04 -1.71
N ILE A 91 -11.68 0.92 -1.53
CA ILE A 91 -11.05 0.97 -0.20
C ILE A 91 -11.30 2.34 0.45
N ARG A 92 -11.26 3.44 -0.31
CA ARG A 92 -11.57 4.78 0.21
C ARG A 92 -12.99 4.89 0.74
N PHE A 93 -13.97 4.24 0.10
CA PHE A 93 -15.32 4.18 0.65
C PHE A 93 -15.38 3.43 1.98
N THR A 94 -14.64 2.32 2.10
CA THR A 94 -14.50 1.56 3.34
C THR A 94 -13.81 2.37 4.45
N LEU A 95 -12.81 3.20 4.10
CA LEU A 95 -11.99 3.97 5.03
C LEU A 95 -12.37 5.46 5.10
N LYS A 96 -13.57 5.85 4.64
CA LYS A 96 -13.95 7.27 4.48
C LYS A 96 -13.80 8.11 5.76
N ASP A 97 -14.06 7.52 6.94
CA ASP A 97 -13.93 8.24 8.21
C ASP A 97 -12.46 8.42 8.61
N VAL A 98 -11.62 7.42 8.37
CA VAL A 98 -10.17 7.48 8.59
C VAL A 98 -9.55 8.52 7.64
N GLU A 99 -9.92 8.49 6.35
CA GLU A 99 -9.44 9.46 5.35
C GLU A 99 -9.86 10.88 5.74
N LYS A 100 -11.10 11.07 6.22
CA LYS A 100 -11.62 12.35 6.68
C LYS A 100 -10.83 12.88 7.88
N GLU A 101 -10.60 12.05 8.89
CA GLU A 101 -9.90 12.50 10.09
C GLU A 101 -8.42 12.77 9.82
N LEU A 102 -7.79 11.95 8.99
CA LEU A 102 -6.44 12.24 8.49
C LEU A 102 -6.40 13.57 7.73
N GLY A 103 -7.42 13.88 6.93
CA GLY A 103 -7.57 15.15 6.25
C GLY A 103 -7.73 16.35 7.20
N ASN A 104 -8.43 16.17 8.32
CA ASN A 104 -8.55 17.19 9.37
C ASN A 104 -7.20 17.43 10.04
N ARG A 105 -6.50 16.34 10.41
CA ARG A 105 -5.16 16.38 11.00
C ARG A 105 -4.15 17.07 10.10
N ILE A 106 -4.13 16.76 8.81
CA ILE A 106 -3.26 17.41 7.82
C ILE A 106 -3.45 18.93 7.83
N LYS A 107 -4.70 19.42 7.94
CA LYS A 107 -5.01 20.85 7.98
C LYS A 107 -4.64 21.51 9.30
N ALA A 108 -4.80 20.79 10.42
CA ALA A 108 -4.44 21.27 11.75
C ALA A 108 -2.92 21.31 11.98
N GLY A 109 -2.17 20.51 11.22
CA GLY A 109 -0.74 20.31 11.42
C GLY A 109 -0.45 19.23 12.46
N PHE A 110 0.84 18.96 12.64
CA PHE A 110 1.33 17.96 13.60
C PHE A 110 2.63 18.50 14.19
N GLU A 111 2.64 18.70 15.51
CA GLU A 111 3.79 19.18 16.27
C GLU A 111 4.07 18.23 17.42
N GLU A 112 4.59 17.06 17.12
CA GLU A 112 4.93 16.06 18.14
C GLU A 112 6.39 16.25 18.57
N GLY A 113 6.73 17.41 19.16
CA GLY A 113 7.98 17.69 19.89
C GLY A 113 9.32 17.51 19.15
N ILE A 114 9.30 17.00 17.93
CA ILE A 114 10.46 16.72 17.10
C ILE A 114 10.68 17.94 16.25
N ASN A 115 11.85 18.54 16.40
CA ASN A 115 12.34 19.60 15.52
C ASN A 115 12.69 18.97 14.17
N PHE A 116 11.69 18.41 13.48
CA PHE A 116 11.75 17.91 12.12
C PHE A 116 11.79 19.13 11.24
N ARG A 117 12.92 19.87 11.29
CA ARG A 117 13.24 20.79 10.21
C ARG A 117 13.16 19.96 8.95
N LEU A 118 12.35 20.42 7.99
CA LEU A 118 12.19 19.87 6.65
C LEU A 118 13.56 19.83 5.96
N THR A 119 14.38 18.85 6.32
CA THR A 119 15.65 18.55 5.68
C THR A 119 15.37 18.10 4.25
N GLU A 120 16.37 18.17 3.38
CA GLU A 120 16.24 17.69 1.99
C GLU A 120 15.72 16.24 1.91
N CYS A 121 16.10 15.38 2.87
CA CYS A 121 15.59 14.01 2.97
C CYS A 121 14.07 13.93 3.18
N CYS A 122 13.46 14.91 3.86
CA CYS A 122 12.01 14.97 4.05
C CYS A 122 11.29 15.24 2.72
N LYS A 123 11.85 16.12 1.88
CA LYS A 123 11.29 16.43 0.55
C LYS A 123 11.36 15.23 -0.39
N GLU A 124 12.48 14.50 -0.34
CA GLU A 124 12.63 13.26 -1.09
C GLU A 124 11.61 12.21 -0.63
N ALA A 125 11.46 12.00 0.69
CA ALA A 125 10.47 11.08 1.24
C ALA A 125 9.03 11.44 0.85
N ILE A 126 8.68 12.73 0.87
CA ILE A 126 7.36 13.22 0.41
C ILE A 126 7.17 12.88 -1.07
N THR A 127 8.17 13.16 -1.90
CA THR A 127 8.11 12.88 -3.34
C THR A 127 7.91 11.40 -3.62
N LYS A 128 8.60 10.52 -2.87
CA LYS A 128 8.43 9.08 -2.97
C LYS A 128 7.05 8.62 -2.50
N LEU A 129 6.48 9.26 -1.46
CA LEU A 129 5.13 8.94 -1.01
C LEU A 129 4.08 9.30 -2.07
N HIS A 130 4.25 10.42 -2.79
CA HIS A 130 3.42 10.71 -3.97
C HIS A 130 3.67 9.72 -5.11
N TYR A 131 4.91 9.33 -5.36
CA TYR A 131 5.21 8.32 -6.37
C TYR A 131 4.55 6.97 -6.07
N LEU A 132 4.48 6.57 -4.80
CA LEU A 132 3.81 5.36 -4.34
C LEU A 132 2.35 5.28 -4.82
N THR A 133 1.62 6.40 -4.87
CA THR A 133 0.22 6.42 -5.36
C THR A 133 0.10 6.18 -6.87
N THR A 134 1.19 6.36 -7.62
CA THR A 134 1.26 6.12 -9.07
C THR A 134 1.58 4.67 -9.42
N LEU A 135 2.17 3.93 -8.48
CA LEU A 135 2.45 2.50 -8.62
C LEU A 135 1.14 1.72 -8.61
N HIS A 136 1.09 0.61 -9.34
CA HIS A 136 -0.12 -0.19 -9.49
C HIS A 136 -0.02 -1.59 -8.92
N ASN A 137 1.19 -2.08 -8.65
CA ASN A 137 1.40 -3.42 -8.11
C ASN A 137 2.01 -3.36 -6.71
N PRO A 138 1.66 -4.31 -5.82
CA PRO A 138 2.11 -4.30 -4.44
C PRO A 138 3.62 -4.46 -4.30
N TYR A 139 4.31 -5.16 -5.21
CA TYR A 139 5.77 -5.34 -5.12
C TYR A 139 6.52 -4.00 -5.18
N ASP A 140 6.26 -3.19 -6.20
CA ASP A 140 6.88 -1.87 -6.35
C ASP A 140 6.49 -0.94 -5.20
N MET A 141 5.24 -1.01 -4.73
CA MET A 141 4.76 -0.21 -3.60
C MET A 141 5.50 -0.56 -2.30
N LEU A 142 5.73 -1.86 -2.05
CA LEU A 142 6.49 -2.35 -0.90
C LEU A 142 7.95 -1.88 -0.96
N ASP A 143 8.59 -1.99 -2.12
CA ASP A 143 9.96 -1.48 -2.29
C ASP A 143 10.04 0.03 -2.06
N CYS A 144 9.02 0.77 -2.53
CA CYS A 144 8.93 2.20 -2.32
C CYS A 144 8.79 2.57 -0.84
N ILE A 145 7.88 1.92 -0.10
CA ILE A 145 7.68 2.24 1.33
C ILE A 145 8.88 1.81 2.17
N VAL A 146 9.49 0.65 1.90
CA VAL A 146 10.73 0.24 2.58
C VAL A 146 11.84 1.24 2.34
N HIS A 147 11.96 1.76 1.12
CA HIS A 147 12.94 2.80 0.81
C HIS A 147 12.66 4.10 1.59
N ILE A 148 11.40 4.53 1.68
CA ILE A 148 11.00 5.69 2.49
C ILE A 148 11.39 5.47 3.96
N ILE A 149 11.10 4.30 4.53
CA ILE A 149 11.46 3.96 5.91
C ILE A 149 12.97 4.00 6.12
N LYS A 150 13.76 3.42 5.21
CA LYS A 150 15.22 3.45 5.27
C LYS A 150 15.78 4.87 5.18
N LEU A 151 15.19 5.72 4.34
CA LEU A 151 15.55 7.14 4.23
C LEU A 151 15.29 7.90 5.54
N LEU A 152 14.15 7.64 6.19
CA LEU A 152 13.81 8.22 7.48
C LEU A 152 14.67 7.70 8.64
N ALA A 153 15.11 6.44 8.57
CA ALA A 153 16.01 5.84 9.57
C ALA A 153 17.46 6.31 9.41
N ALA A 154 17.93 6.54 8.18
CA ALA A 154 19.30 6.97 7.90
C ALA A 154 19.55 8.46 8.20
N THR A 155 18.50 9.26 8.37
CA THR A 155 18.62 10.70 8.67
C THR A 155 19.10 10.91 10.10
N LYS A 156 20.39 11.27 10.23
CA LYS A 156 21.01 11.65 11.50
C LYS A 156 20.38 12.94 12.01
N PHE A 157 19.91 12.95 13.26
CA PHE A 157 19.64 14.20 13.95
C PHE A 157 20.97 14.96 14.12
N GLU A 158 20.92 16.28 14.04
CA GLU A 158 22.02 17.16 14.48
C GLU A 158 22.28 17.06 16.00
N GLN A 159 21.58 16.18 16.73
CA GLN A 159 21.89 15.88 18.12
C GLN A 159 23.13 14.98 18.19
N LYS A 160 24.18 15.53 18.81
CA LYS A 160 25.59 15.10 18.86
C LYS A 160 25.87 13.69 19.42
N HIS A 161 24.91 12.79 19.55
CA HIS A 161 25.13 11.43 20.03
C HIS A 161 24.63 10.40 19.03
N CYS A 162 25.57 9.59 18.54
CA CYS A 162 25.33 8.38 17.76
C CYS A 162 24.48 7.42 18.59
N THR A 163 23.17 7.55 18.50
CA THR A 163 22.19 6.60 19.04
C THR A 163 21.52 5.96 17.84
N SER A 164 21.45 4.64 17.83
CA SER A 164 20.73 3.88 16.82
C SER A 164 19.27 4.32 16.81
N VAL A 165 18.76 4.75 15.66
CA VAL A 165 17.35 5.15 15.48
C VAL A 165 16.46 3.93 15.71
N GLY A 166 15.65 3.97 16.77
CA GLY A 166 14.69 2.91 17.09
C GLY A 166 13.33 3.10 16.42
N ALA A 167 12.41 2.15 16.60
CA ALA A 167 11.03 2.28 16.12
C ALA A 167 10.30 3.49 16.73
N ASP A 168 10.59 3.79 18.01
CA ASP A 168 10.03 4.93 18.75
C ASP A 168 10.46 6.29 18.18
N ASP A 169 11.62 6.36 17.51
CA ASP A 169 12.09 7.56 16.82
C ASP A 169 11.55 7.67 15.39
N LEU A 170 11.16 6.54 14.80
CA LEU A 170 10.76 6.45 13.39
C LEU A 170 9.28 6.73 13.19
N LEU A 171 8.43 6.27 14.10
CA LEU A 171 6.97 6.46 14.01
C LEU A 171 6.59 7.97 13.96
N PRO A 172 7.07 8.84 14.86
CA PRO A 172 6.78 10.27 14.78
C PRO A 172 7.28 10.93 13.49
N ARG A 173 8.42 10.48 12.93
CA ARG A 173 8.93 10.97 11.64
C ARG A 173 8.00 10.60 10.50
N LEU A 174 7.46 9.39 10.54
CA LEU A 174 6.50 8.91 9.55
C LEU A 174 5.16 9.64 9.68
N CYS A 175 4.69 9.92 10.90
CA CYS A 175 3.53 10.77 11.14
C CYS A 175 3.71 12.17 10.53
N GLN A 176 4.86 12.81 10.80
CA GLN A 176 5.20 14.10 10.20
C GLN A 176 5.29 14.03 8.68
N LEU A 177 5.83 12.94 8.12
CA LEU A 177 5.89 12.73 6.68
C LEU A 177 4.49 12.66 6.06
N VAL A 178 3.59 11.86 6.65
CA VAL A 178 2.21 11.73 6.19
C VAL A 178 1.50 13.08 6.22
N VAL A 179 1.64 13.83 7.32
CA VAL A 179 1.04 15.17 7.45
C VAL A 179 1.60 16.14 6.41
N SER A 180 2.93 16.20 6.28
CA SER A 180 3.61 17.08 5.31
C SER A 180 3.30 16.73 3.86
N SER A 181 2.95 15.47 3.56
CA SER A 181 2.61 15.04 2.20
C SER A 181 1.27 15.55 1.69
N SER A 182 0.38 15.97 2.59
CA SER A 182 -0.99 16.40 2.24
C SER A 182 -1.80 15.33 1.46
N LEU A 183 -1.55 14.04 1.73
CA LEU A 183 -2.20 12.90 1.06
C LEU A 183 -3.10 12.11 2.04
N PRO A 184 -4.37 12.51 2.27
CA PRO A 184 -5.27 11.73 3.12
C PRO A 184 -5.60 10.35 2.53
N SER A 185 -5.58 10.23 1.19
CA SER A 185 -5.84 8.95 0.49
C SER A 185 -4.75 7.89 0.70
N ILE A 186 -3.64 8.21 1.36
CA ILE A 186 -2.56 7.26 1.65
C ILE A 186 -3.04 6.07 2.50
N CYS A 187 -4.10 6.26 3.30
CA CYS A 187 -4.71 5.17 4.06
C CYS A 187 -5.23 4.03 3.17
N ALA A 188 -5.78 4.36 1.99
CA ALA A 188 -6.24 3.36 1.04
C ALA A 188 -5.09 2.62 0.36
N GLU A 189 -3.99 3.32 0.05
CA GLU A 189 -2.78 2.70 -0.51
C GLU A 189 -2.12 1.75 0.51
N ALA A 190 -2.09 2.13 1.79
CA ALA A 190 -1.58 1.28 2.87
C ALA A 190 -2.44 0.01 3.07
N ALA A 191 -3.76 0.14 3.04
CA ALA A 191 -4.67 -1.00 3.13
C ALA A 191 -4.60 -1.91 1.88
N PHE A 192 -4.38 -1.33 0.69
CA PHE A 192 -4.13 -2.10 -0.53
C PHE A 192 -2.85 -2.93 -0.41
N MET A 193 -1.74 -2.32 0.02
CA MET A 193 -0.47 -3.02 0.22
C MET A 193 -0.61 -4.17 1.22
N GLU A 194 -1.29 -3.95 2.35
CA GLU A 194 -1.48 -5.00 3.34
C GLU A 194 -2.34 -6.15 2.82
N THR A 195 -3.44 -5.82 2.13
CA THR A 195 -4.39 -6.84 1.64
C THR A 195 -3.76 -7.73 0.58
N PHE A 196 -2.96 -7.16 -0.32
CA PHE A 196 -2.38 -7.85 -1.48
C PHE A 196 -0.88 -8.10 -1.33
N MET A 197 -0.36 -8.03 -0.11
CA MET A 197 1.04 -8.37 0.16
C MET A 197 1.27 -9.86 -0.15
N PRO A 198 2.28 -10.18 -0.98
CA PRO A 198 2.69 -11.56 -1.18
C PRO A 198 3.17 -12.16 0.14
N SER A 199 2.77 -13.39 0.43
CA SER A 199 3.14 -14.08 1.68
C SER A 199 4.66 -14.18 1.89
N THR A 200 5.43 -14.26 0.81
CA THR A 200 6.90 -14.27 0.84
C THR A 200 7.52 -12.94 1.28
N ARG A 201 6.79 -11.83 1.16
CA ARG A 201 7.20 -10.48 1.58
C ARG A 201 6.59 -10.07 2.93
N ALA A 202 5.57 -10.79 3.39
CA ALA A 202 4.90 -10.49 4.66
C ALA A 202 5.82 -10.55 5.89
N LEU A 203 6.86 -11.40 5.84
CA LEU A 203 7.85 -11.50 6.90
C LEU A 203 9.09 -10.67 6.55
N GLY A 204 9.49 -9.78 7.47
CA GLY A 204 10.71 -8.98 7.34
C GLY A 204 10.44 -7.49 7.18
N GLU A 205 11.24 -6.82 6.35
CA GLU A 205 11.23 -5.36 6.21
C GLU A 205 9.94 -4.83 5.58
N ASP A 206 9.32 -5.56 4.66
CA ASP A 206 8.15 -5.10 3.91
C ASP A 206 6.90 -5.08 4.79
N GLY A 207 6.64 -6.19 5.48
CA GLY A 207 5.57 -6.28 6.48
C GLY A 207 5.76 -5.25 7.60
N TYR A 208 6.99 -5.05 8.07
CA TYR A 208 7.31 -4.01 9.05
C TYR A 208 7.00 -2.61 8.52
N ALA A 209 7.43 -2.28 7.29
CA ALA A 209 7.23 -0.96 6.70
C ALA A 209 5.73 -0.63 6.52
N VAL A 210 4.92 -1.60 6.08
CA VAL A 210 3.47 -1.42 5.96
C VAL A 210 2.81 -1.27 7.33
N THR A 211 3.16 -2.12 8.30
CA THR A 211 2.64 -2.03 9.67
C THR A 211 2.98 -0.68 10.31
N MET A 212 4.19 -0.16 10.09
CA MET A 212 4.60 1.16 10.56
C MET A 212 3.79 2.29 9.92
N LEU A 213 3.55 2.23 8.60
CA LEU A 213 2.72 3.21 7.91
C LEU A 213 1.28 3.20 8.43
N GLN A 214 0.69 2.01 8.61
CA GLN A 214 -0.65 1.89 9.18
C GLN A 214 -0.72 2.40 10.61
N SER A 215 0.30 2.12 11.42
CA SER A 215 0.39 2.64 12.80
C SER A 215 0.44 4.17 12.80
N ALA A 216 1.19 4.79 11.89
CA ALA A 216 1.23 6.25 11.74
C ALA A 216 -0.13 6.81 11.33
N ILE A 217 -0.81 6.19 10.36
CA ILE A 217 -2.15 6.60 9.93
C ILE A 217 -3.16 6.48 11.08
N ALA A 218 -3.16 5.36 11.80
CA ALA A 218 -4.04 5.13 12.93
C ALA A 218 -3.78 6.10 14.08
N HIS A 219 -2.51 6.42 14.36
CA HIS A 219 -2.15 7.42 15.37
C HIS A 219 -2.70 8.80 14.99
N LEU A 220 -2.48 9.24 13.75
CA LEU A 220 -2.94 10.53 13.25
C LEU A 220 -4.47 10.64 13.21
N ALA A 221 -5.17 9.55 12.87
CA ALA A 221 -6.62 9.53 12.76
C ALA A 221 -7.34 9.35 14.11
N ASN A 222 -6.71 8.75 15.12
CA ASN A 222 -7.36 8.53 16.42
C ASN A 222 -6.95 9.53 17.50
N THR A 223 -5.86 10.27 17.29
CA THR A 223 -5.45 11.32 18.23
C THR A 223 -6.40 12.51 18.07
N PRO A 224 -6.99 13.05 19.15
CA PRO A 224 -7.78 14.28 19.07
C PRO A 224 -6.90 15.45 18.63
N VAL A 225 -7.48 16.35 17.82
CA VAL A 225 -6.86 17.62 17.41
C VAL A 225 -7.02 18.65 18.52
#